data_AF-A0A7Y4RHC6-F1
#
_entry.id   AF-A0A7Y4RHC6-F1
#
_cell.length_a   1.000
_cell.length_b   1.000
_cell.length_c   1.000
_cell.angle_alpha   90.00
_cell.angle_beta   90.00
_cell.angle_gamma   90.00
#
_symmetry.space_group_name_H-M   'P 1'
#
loop_
_entity.id
_entity.type
_entity.pdbx_description
1 polymer ?
#
loop_
_entity_poly.entity_id
_entity_poly.type
_entity_poly.pdbx_seq_one_letter_code
_entity_poly.pdbx_strand_id
1 'polypeptide(L)'
;MPPRPFYEIDSKTYLFGKSLAPTEVATRRNRMPEEQVRQWVLFELLSTYGYHINDIRIEVPSKMGRGYHPADIVIYSDHQPYIVIECKKIGSNEQDEAVKQVITYATGLKTQFAVYVDGQSWVVKRFLSGHWIDVNDVPPKTRLSSRNGFPVLLWFTSHIKPLLYWVYKTVPAKNAPKFFEHLDTFTFFIGFNYLRDVNQNLHFGINSVVKIFHQPLGEKDQTAFIVDDYKKKNFLIALSFFQKYLADIGSSGYLIESLDFDNRTFKDSVECLFVELNSSALNLSNTLSKEVVFLRFAVALLRHLGEVLKKSSYLSIEQSITNDLYSLINLILITEFGVEMPDNLDTDNIRELEGFSSEVWAERKN
;
A
#
# COMPACT_ATOMS: atom_id res chain seq x y z
N MET A 1 17.20 -6.71 -13.87
CA MET A 1 18.58 -6.84 -14.37
C MET A 1 18.58 -8.17 -15.07
N PRO A 2 19.03 -8.25 -16.34
CA PRO A 2 19.04 -9.52 -17.06
C PRO A 2 19.86 -10.55 -16.27
N PRO A 3 19.59 -11.86 -16.44
CA PRO A 3 20.35 -12.89 -15.75
C PRO A 3 21.82 -12.79 -16.15
N ARG A 4 22.72 -13.17 -15.25
CA ARG A 4 24.14 -13.28 -15.61
C ARG A 4 24.33 -14.32 -16.72
N PRO A 5 25.29 -14.17 -17.66
CA PRO A 5 25.57 -15.18 -18.67
C PRO A 5 25.72 -16.56 -18.05
N PHE A 6 25.34 -17.62 -18.78
CA PHE A 6 25.39 -18.99 -18.26
C PHE A 6 26.75 -19.32 -17.62
N TYR A 7 26.69 -19.90 -16.42
CA TYR A 7 27.84 -20.44 -15.72
C TYR A 7 27.50 -21.82 -15.19
N GLU A 8 28.49 -22.71 -15.21
CA GLU A 8 28.30 -24.08 -14.75
C GLU A 8 28.16 -24.13 -13.23
N ILE A 9 27.12 -24.81 -12.76
CA ILE A 9 26.88 -25.11 -11.35
C ILE A 9 27.44 -26.50 -11.06
N ASP A 10 28.21 -26.65 -9.97
CA ASP A 10 28.64 -27.97 -9.51
C ASP A 10 27.40 -28.84 -9.22
N SER A 11 27.31 -30.00 -9.89
CA SER A 11 26.25 -30.99 -9.67
C SER A 11 26.02 -31.36 -8.19
N LYS A 12 27.04 -31.20 -7.33
CA LYS A 12 26.93 -31.44 -5.89
C LYS A 12 26.12 -30.36 -5.17
N THR A 13 25.87 -29.21 -5.76
CA THR A 13 25.14 -28.08 -5.15
C THR A 13 23.76 -27.86 -5.76
N TYR A 14 23.29 -28.77 -6.63
CA TYR A 14 21.96 -28.67 -7.23
C TYR A 14 20.86 -28.60 -6.17
N LEU A 15 19.99 -27.60 -6.32
CA LEU A 15 18.95 -27.22 -5.34
C LEU A 15 17.78 -28.22 -5.35
N PHE A 16 17.58 -28.87 -6.48
CA PHE A 16 16.58 -29.92 -6.68
C PHE A 16 17.23 -31.07 -7.46
N GLY A 17 16.92 -32.33 -7.10
CA GLY A 17 17.35 -33.51 -7.88
C GLY A 17 18.44 -34.43 -7.31
N LYS A 18 18.63 -34.53 -5.99
CA LYS A 18 19.54 -35.55 -5.42
C LYS A 18 18.87 -36.90 -5.09
N SER A 19 19.55 -37.94 -5.59
CA SER A 19 19.55 -39.36 -5.19
C SER A 19 18.75 -40.31 -6.08
N LEU A 20 19.33 -40.82 -7.19
CA LEU A 20 18.84 -42.07 -7.80
C LEU A 20 19.96 -42.97 -8.37
N ALA A 21 19.64 -44.27 -8.36
CA ALA A 21 20.50 -45.42 -8.55
C ALA A 21 21.02 -45.60 -10.01
N PRO A 22 22.03 -46.47 -10.24
CA PRO A 22 22.80 -46.55 -11.50
C PRO A 22 22.02 -46.86 -12.79
N THR A 23 20.77 -47.32 -12.70
CA THR A 23 19.97 -47.76 -13.86
C THR A 23 19.23 -46.64 -14.60
N GLU A 24 19.10 -45.43 -14.03
CA GLU A 24 18.42 -44.28 -14.67
C GLU A 24 19.32 -43.40 -15.55
N VAL A 25 20.60 -43.76 -15.68
CA VAL A 25 21.65 -42.89 -16.23
C VAL A 25 21.49 -42.64 -17.74
N ALA A 26 20.94 -43.59 -18.50
CA ALA A 26 20.86 -43.50 -19.97
C ALA A 26 19.77 -42.54 -20.48
N THR A 27 18.57 -42.57 -19.90
CA THR A 27 17.47 -41.63 -20.22
C THR A 27 17.72 -40.22 -19.67
N ARG A 28 18.50 -40.10 -18.59
CA ARG A 28 18.91 -38.79 -18.05
C ARG A 28 20.04 -38.10 -18.81
N ARG A 29 20.89 -38.80 -19.58
CA ARG A 29 21.96 -38.14 -20.36
C ARG A 29 21.44 -37.07 -21.34
N ASN A 30 20.23 -37.24 -21.88
CA ASN A 30 19.58 -36.20 -22.70
C ASN A 30 18.99 -35.04 -21.87
N ARG A 31 18.62 -35.28 -20.60
CA ARG A 31 18.14 -34.25 -19.67
C ARG A 31 19.27 -33.53 -18.93
N MET A 32 20.46 -34.12 -18.80
CA MET A 32 21.59 -33.50 -18.10
C MET A 32 21.96 -32.12 -18.66
N PRO A 33 21.99 -31.88 -19.98
CA PRO A 33 22.25 -30.55 -20.53
C PRO A 33 21.15 -29.53 -20.20
N GLU A 34 19.88 -29.92 -20.23
CA GLU A 34 18.75 -29.06 -19.85
C GLU A 34 18.74 -28.79 -18.34
N GLU A 35 19.11 -29.80 -17.54
CA GLU A 35 19.20 -29.71 -16.09
C GLU A 35 20.30 -28.73 -15.65
N GLN A 36 21.43 -28.67 -16.35
CA GLN A 36 22.46 -27.65 -16.09
C GLN A 36 21.89 -26.23 -16.26
N VAL A 37 21.12 -26.00 -17.32
CA VAL A 37 20.45 -24.71 -17.56
C VAL A 37 19.39 -24.45 -16.49
N ARG A 38 18.56 -25.43 -16.15
CA ARG A 38 17.55 -25.32 -15.09
C ARG A 38 18.15 -24.94 -13.75
N GLN A 39 19.26 -25.55 -13.36
CA GLN A 39 19.95 -25.25 -12.11
C GLN A 39 20.53 -23.83 -12.12
N TRP A 40 21.19 -23.42 -13.21
CA TRP A 40 21.64 -22.03 -13.36
C TRP A 40 20.48 -21.03 -13.23
N VAL A 41 19.35 -21.29 -13.89
CA VAL A 41 18.13 -20.45 -13.79
C VAL A 41 17.65 -20.36 -12.34
N LEU A 42 17.59 -21.48 -11.62
CA LEU A 42 17.18 -21.50 -10.21
C LEU A 42 18.09 -20.63 -9.33
N PHE A 43 19.41 -20.69 -9.54
CA PHE A 43 20.35 -19.83 -8.82
C PHE A 43 20.12 -18.35 -9.15
N GLU A 44 19.93 -17.98 -10.42
CA GLU A 44 19.63 -16.59 -10.80
C GLU A 44 18.31 -16.11 -10.19
N LEU A 45 17.26 -16.94 -10.19
CA LEU A 45 15.96 -16.59 -9.58
C LEU A 45 16.11 -16.26 -8.09
N LEU A 46 16.93 -17.02 -7.36
CA LEU A 46 17.18 -16.80 -5.94
C LEU A 46 18.09 -15.58 -5.71
N SER A 47 19.25 -15.52 -6.38
CA SER A 47 20.29 -14.52 -6.07
C SER A 47 20.07 -13.16 -6.74
N THR A 48 19.61 -13.17 -8.00
CA THR A 48 19.53 -11.99 -8.86
C THR A 48 18.13 -11.39 -8.82
N TYR A 49 17.10 -12.24 -8.89
CA TYR A 49 15.69 -11.81 -8.88
C TYR A 49 15.05 -11.79 -7.50
N GLY A 50 15.67 -12.42 -6.49
CA GLY A 50 15.22 -12.41 -5.10
C GLY A 50 13.96 -13.22 -4.82
N TYR A 51 13.59 -14.17 -5.69
CA TYR A 51 12.49 -15.08 -5.41
C TYR A 51 12.84 -16.01 -4.25
N HIS A 52 11.87 -16.28 -3.38
CA HIS A 52 12.08 -17.21 -2.27
C HIS A 52 11.93 -18.66 -2.78
N ILE A 53 12.75 -19.59 -2.27
CA ILE A 53 12.70 -21.00 -2.70
C ILE A 53 11.31 -21.63 -2.52
N ASN A 54 10.57 -21.22 -1.49
CA ASN A 54 9.20 -21.67 -1.23
C ASN A 54 8.18 -21.25 -2.31
N ASP A 55 8.49 -20.20 -3.09
CA ASP A 55 7.66 -19.72 -4.20
C ASP A 55 7.94 -20.47 -5.50
N ILE A 56 8.98 -21.31 -5.56
CA ILE A 56 9.42 -22.00 -6.77
C ILE A 56 9.01 -23.47 -6.71
N ARG A 57 8.51 -24.01 -7.83
CA ARG A 57 8.22 -25.43 -8.03
C ARG A 57 8.83 -25.88 -9.35
N ILE A 58 9.30 -27.13 -9.40
CA ILE A 58 9.85 -27.75 -10.59
C ILE A 58 8.94 -28.86 -11.11
N GLU A 59 9.03 -29.15 -12.41
CA GLU A 59 8.29 -30.23 -13.09
C GLU A 59 6.77 -30.18 -12.83
N VAL A 60 6.18 -28.99 -12.83
CA VAL A 60 4.77 -28.77 -12.50
C VAL A 60 3.88 -29.28 -13.65
N PRO A 61 2.96 -30.22 -13.41
CA PRO A 61 2.07 -30.72 -14.46
C PRO A 61 1.22 -29.60 -15.08
N SER A 62 1.36 -29.40 -16.39
CA SER A 62 0.56 -28.46 -17.17
C SER A 62 -0.22 -29.17 -18.26
N LYS A 63 -1.46 -28.74 -18.49
CA LYS A 63 -2.35 -29.35 -19.48
C LYS A 63 -1.95 -28.89 -20.88
N MET A 64 -1.63 -29.84 -21.76
CA MET A 64 -1.29 -29.58 -23.16
C MET A 64 -2.16 -30.47 -24.05
N GLY A 65 -3.18 -29.86 -24.69
CA GLY A 65 -4.17 -30.61 -25.46
C GLY A 65 -4.94 -31.64 -24.60
N ARG A 66 -4.79 -32.93 -24.94
CA ARG A 66 -5.40 -34.06 -24.22
C ARG A 66 -4.48 -34.68 -23.14
N GLY A 67 -3.21 -34.28 -23.09
CA GLY A 67 -2.21 -34.82 -22.16
C GLY A 67 -1.74 -33.81 -21.11
N TYR A 68 -0.86 -34.29 -20.24
CA TYR A 68 -0.14 -33.47 -19.26
C TYR A 68 1.35 -33.54 -19.53
N HIS A 69 1.99 -32.38 -19.58
CA HIS A 69 3.44 -32.26 -19.70
C HIS A 69 3.96 -31.36 -18.56
N PRO A 70 5.04 -31.76 -17.88
CA PRO A 70 5.58 -30.96 -16.78
C PRO A 70 6.29 -29.72 -17.34
N ALA A 71 5.94 -28.54 -16.82
CA ALA A 71 6.72 -27.34 -17.04
C ALA A 71 7.96 -27.36 -16.13
N ASP A 72 9.12 -26.93 -16.65
CA ASP A 72 10.39 -27.07 -15.93
C ASP A 72 10.41 -26.32 -14.59
N ILE A 73 10.04 -25.04 -14.60
CA ILE A 73 9.99 -24.20 -13.41
C ILE A 73 8.71 -23.36 -13.43
N VAL A 74 8.01 -23.30 -12.30
CA VAL A 74 6.90 -22.38 -12.06
C VAL A 74 7.17 -21.60 -10.78
N ILE A 75 7.00 -20.29 -10.87
CA ILE A 75 7.12 -19.35 -9.75
C ILE A 75 5.72 -18.88 -9.36
N TYR A 76 5.43 -18.86 -8.07
CA TYR A 76 4.17 -18.43 -7.51
C TYR A 76 4.27 -17.04 -6.89
N SER A 77 3.21 -16.25 -7.04
CA SER A 77 2.99 -15.01 -6.30
C SER A 77 1.61 -15.08 -5.66
N ASP A 78 1.52 -14.82 -4.35
CA ASP A 78 0.27 -14.89 -3.59
C ASP A 78 -0.49 -16.21 -3.80
N HIS A 79 0.25 -17.33 -3.75
CA HIS A 79 -0.25 -18.70 -3.97
C HIS A 79 -0.83 -18.98 -5.38
N GLN A 80 -0.67 -18.07 -6.35
CA GLN A 80 -1.08 -18.25 -7.74
C GLN A 80 0.14 -18.40 -8.67
N PRO A 81 0.09 -19.26 -9.71
CA PRO A 81 1.14 -19.33 -10.72
C PRO A 81 1.37 -17.97 -11.38
N TYR A 82 2.62 -17.51 -11.41
CA TYR A 82 2.97 -16.17 -11.85
C TYR A 82 3.90 -16.15 -13.06
N ILE A 83 4.95 -16.96 -13.02
CA ILE A 83 5.93 -17.11 -14.10
C ILE A 83 6.07 -18.61 -14.39
N VAL A 84 6.11 -18.99 -15.66
CA VAL A 84 6.56 -20.32 -16.09
C VAL A 84 7.82 -20.19 -16.93
N ILE A 85 8.77 -21.10 -16.74
CA ILE A 85 10.05 -21.12 -17.45
C ILE A 85 10.24 -22.50 -18.06
N GLU A 86 10.62 -22.52 -19.34
CA GLU A 86 11.04 -23.68 -20.10
C GLU A 86 12.55 -23.58 -20.35
N CYS A 87 13.30 -24.59 -19.93
CA CYS A 87 14.75 -24.69 -20.04
C CYS A 87 15.10 -25.65 -21.18
N LYS A 88 15.91 -25.19 -22.13
CA LYS A 88 16.51 -26.04 -23.17
C LYS A 88 18.02 -26.13 -23.00
N LYS A 89 18.63 -27.10 -23.67
CA LYS A 89 20.08 -27.29 -23.71
C LYS A 89 20.77 -26.12 -24.40
N ILE A 90 22.01 -25.84 -24.00
CA ILE A 90 22.84 -24.82 -24.63
C ILE A 90 23.03 -25.09 -26.12
N GLY A 91 22.75 -24.07 -26.94
CA GLY A 91 22.89 -24.12 -28.39
C GLY A 91 21.79 -24.90 -29.12
N SER A 92 20.60 -25.07 -28.52
CA SER A 92 19.44 -25.62 -29.24
C SER A 92 18.91 -24.65 -30.30
N ASN A 93 18.68 -25.15 -31.52
CA ASN A 93 18.05 -24.37 -32.60
C ASN A 93 16.51 -24.42 -32.55
N GLU A 94 15.92 -24.65 -31.37
CA GLU A 94 14.48 -24.93 -31.17
C GLU A 94 13.73 -23.77 -30.52
N GLN A 95 14.31 -22.57 -30.51
CA GLN A 95 13.78 -21.39 -29.80
C GLN A 95 12.30 -21.11 -30.12
N ASP A 96 11.92 -21.07 -31.39
CA ASP A 96 10.54 -20.73 -31.79
C ASP A 96 9.51 -21.77 -31.32
N GLU A 97 9.88 -23.05 -31.33
CA GLU A 97 9.01 -24.14 -30.86
C GLU A 97 8.91 -24.11 -29.33
N ALA A 98 10.04 -23.91 -28.65
CA ALA A 98 10.08 -23.82 -27.19
C ALA A 98 9.33 -22.58 -26.66
N VAL A 99 9.38 -21.44 -27.37
CA VAL A 99 8.59 -20.25 -27.03
C VAL A 99 7.08 -20.54 -27.17
N LYS A 100 6.64 -21.24 -28.22
CA LYS A 100 5.24 -21.67 -28.35
C LYS A 100 4.82 -22.64 -27.24
N GLN A 101 5.73 -23.54 -26.87
CA GLN A 101 5.53 -24.53 -25.81
C GLN A 101 5.33 -23.82 -24.45
N VAL A 102 6.23 -22.92 -24.07
CA VAL A 102 6.13 -22.20 -22.79
C VAL A 102 4.90 -21.28 -22.73
N ILE A 103 4.51 -20.65 -23.85
CA ILE A 103 3.25 -19.89 -23.94
C ILE A 103 2.03 -20.80 -23.70
N THR A 104 2.06 -22.03 -24.20
CA THR A 104 0.98 -23.01 -23.98
C THR A 104 0.88 -23.38 -22.51
N TYR A 105 2.02 -23.65 -21.86
CA TYR A 105 2.06 -23.92 -20.42
C TYR A 105 1.57 -22.73 -19.59
N ALA A 106 2.02 -21.53 -19.95
CA ALA A 106 1.65 -20.29 -19.30
C ALA A 106 0.14 -20.05 -19.36
N THR A 107 -0.46 -20.29 -20.53
CA THR A 107 -1.90 -20.17 -20.75
C THR A 107 -2.69 -21.21 -19.93
N GLY A 108 -2.22 -22.46 -19.90
CA GLY A 108 -2.84 -23.53 -19.12
C GLY A 108 -2.79 -23.29 -17.60
N LEU A 109 -1.67 -22.74 -17.12
CA LEU A 109 -1.43 -22.42 -15.71
C LEU A 109 -1.93 -21.01 -15.31
N LYS A 110 -2.40 -20.21 -16.28
CA LYS A 110 -2.82 -18.80 -16.10
C LYS A 110 -1.74 -17.90 -15.51
N THR A 111 -0.49 -18.09 -15.93
CA THR A 111 0.64 -17.23 -15.52
C THR A 111 0.64 -15.91 -16.27
N GLN A 112 1.30 -14.89 -15.73
CA GLN A 112 1.47 -13.58 -16.41
C GLN A 112 2.70 -13.53 -17.30
N PHE A 113 3.69 -14.38 -17.03
CA PHE A 113 4.94 -14.44 -17.79
C PHE A 113 5.25 -15.86 -18.23
N ALA A 114 5.86 -15.96 -19.40
CA ALA A 114 6.37 -17.18 -20.01
C ALA A 114 7.83 -16.93 -20.43
N VAL A 115 8.74 -17.79 -20.02
CA VAL A 115 10.18 -17.59 -20.24
C VAL A 115 10.78 -18.79 -20.95
N TYR A 116 11.44 -18.56 -22.07
CA TYR A 116 12.31 -19.53 -22.70
C TYR A 116 13.76 -19.20 -22.33
N VAL A 117 14.53 -20.24 -21.98
CA VAL A 117 15.95 -20.09 -21.67
C VAL A 117 16.75 -21.30 -22.13
N ASP A 118 17.90 -21.05 -22.77
CA ASP A 118 18.83 -22.10 -23.22
C ASP A 118 20.29 -21.83 -22.79
N GLY A 119 20.52 -20.86 -21.91
CA GLY A 119 21.87 -20.45 -21.49
C GLY A 119 22.53 -19.40 -22.39
N GLN A 120 22.07 -19.21 -23.63
CA GLN A 120 22.50 -18.11 -24.51
C GLN A 120 21.40 -17.06 -24.65
N SER A 121 20.15 -17.52 -24.78
CA SER A 121 18.95 -16.74 -24.94
C SER A 121 18.12 -16.74 -23.66
N TRP A 122 17.55 -15.57 -23.35
CA TRP A 122 16.57 -15.36 -22.30
C TRP A 122 15.40 -14.58 -22.91
N VAL A 123 14.36 -15.30 -23.33
CA VAL A 123 13.21 -14.72 -24.03
C VAL A 123 12.03 -14.69 -23.09
N VAL A 124 11.53 -13.48 -22.80
CA VAL A 124 10.41 -13.28 -21.89
C VAL A 124 9.20 -12.77 -22.65
N LYS A 125 8.09 -13.48 -22.50
CA LYS A 125 6.77 -13.05 -22.97
C LYS A 125 5.91 -12.66 -21.77
N ARG A 126 5.16 -11.58 -21.89
CA ARG A 126 4.17 -11.13 -20.89
C ARG A 126 2.77 -11.16 -21.48
N PHE A 127 1.81 -11.69 -20.74
CA PHE A 127 0.40 -11.64 -21.11
C PHE A 127 -0.21 -10.29 -20.73
N LEU A 128 -0.62 -9.51 -21.73
CA LEU A 128 -1.26 -8.22 -21.57
C LEU A 128 -2.40 -8.07 -22.58
N SER A 129 -3.56 -7.62 -22.12
CA SER A 129 -4.72 -7.32 -22.96
C SER A 129 -5.12 -8.46 -23.91
N GLY A 130 -5.02 -9.71 -23.45
CA GLY A 130 -5.39 -10.89 -24.25
C GLY A 130 -4.28 -11.42 -25.17
N HIS A 131 -3.10 -10.81 -25.18
CA HIS A 131 -1.99 -11.17 -26.09
C HIS A 131 -0.68 -11.37 -25.33
N TRP A 132 0.19 -12.22 -25.88
CA TRP A 132 1.57 -12.40 -25.41
C TRP A 132 2.49 -11.45 -26.17
N ILE A 133 3.18 -10.56 -25.45
CA ILE A 133 4.13 -9.59 -26.03
C ILE A 133 5.54 -9.84 -25.51
N ASP A 134 6.55 -9.51 -26.32
CA ASP A 134 7.94 -9.52 -25.89
C ASP A 134 8.22 -8.43 -24.85
N VAL A 135 8.92 -8.81 -23.80
CA VAL A 135 9.46 -7.89 -22.79
C VAL A 135 10.91 -8.24 -22.52
N ASN A 136 11.67 -7.27 -22.02
CA ASN A 136 13.11 -7.46 -21.81
C ASN A 136 13.43 -8.49 -20.73
N ASP A 137 12.59 -8.61 -19.69
CA ASP A 137 12.90 -9.41 -18.52
C ASP A 137 11.65 -9.72 -17.66
N VAL A 138 11.79 -10.66 -16.73
CA VAL A 138 10.82 -10.89 -15.66
C VAL A 138 11.01 -9.89 -14.51
N PRO A 139 9.95 -9.54 -13.76
CA PRO A 139 10.09 -8.65 -12.62
C PRO A 139 10.88 -9.34 -11.48
N PRO A 140 11.72 -8.61 -10.74
CA PRO A 140 12.31 -9.12 -9.50
C PRO A 140 11.26 -9.13 -8.37
N LYS A 141 11.41 -10.04 -7.40
CA LYS A 141 10.56 -10.11 -6.20
C LYS A 141 10.78 -8.91 -5.26
N THR A 142 11.98 -8.34 -5.27
CA THR A 142 12.46 -7.34 -4.29
C THR A 142 11.94 -5.92 -4.51
N ARG A 143 11.22 -5.64 -5.60
CA ARG A 143 10.37 -4.45 -5.60
C ARG A 143 9.17 -4.82 -4.77
N LEU A 144 9.14 -4.36 -3.50
CA LEU A 144 7.93 -4.24 -2.67
C LEU A 144 6.76 -4.18 -3.63
N SER A 145 6.03 -5.28 -3.76
CA SER A 145 5.00 -5.42 -4.76
C SER A 145 3.99 -4.35 -4.43
N SER A 146 4.12 -3.19 -5.07
CA SER A 146 3.27 -2.05 -4.87
C SER A 146 1.87 -2.59 -5.10
N ARG A 147 1.06 -2.69 -4.03
CA ARG A 147 -0.31 -3.21 -4.13
C ARG A 147 -1.06 -2.42 -5.20
N ASN A 148 -0.66 -1.15 -5.35
CA ASN A 148 -1.20 -0.19 -6.27
C ASN A 148 -0.16 0.26 -7.31
N GLY A 149 -0.55 0.35 -8.57
CA GLY A 149 0.34 0.79 -9.66
C GLY A 149 0.61 2.30 -9.66
N PHE A 150 1.56 2.75 -10.49
CA PHE A 150 1.96 4.16 -10.63
C PHE A 150 0.79 5.15 -10.87
N PRO A 151 -0.27 4.83 -11.66
CA PRO A 151 -1.42 5.74 -11.80
C PRO A 151 -2.15 6.01 -10.47
N VAL A 152 -2.21 5.01 -9.58
CA VAL A 152 -2.84 5.16 -8.27
C VAL A 152 -1.96 6.01 -7.36
N LEU A 153 -0.64 5.89 -7.46
CA LEU A 153 0.30 6.77 -6.76
C LEU A 153 0.14 8.23 -7.22
N LEU A 154 0.11 8.49 -8.53
CA LEU A 154 -0.12 9.83 -9.08
C LEU A 154 -1.47 10.42 -8.64
N TRP A 155 -2.50 9.58 -8.65
CA TRP A 155 -3.82 9.97 -8.17
C TRP A 155 -3.75 10.30 -6.66
N PHE A 156 -3.09 9.48 -5.85
CA PHE A 156 -2.95 9.70 -4.40
C PHE A 156 -2.18 10.98 -4.11
N THR A 157 -1.04 11.19 -4.76
CA THR A 157 -0.22 12.39 -4.59
C THR A 157 -1.01 13.65 -4.92
N SER A 158 -1.86 13.63 -5.95
CA SER A 158 -2.71 14.79 -6.30
C SER A 158 -3.70 15.21 -5.20
N HIS A 159 -4.15 14.27 -4.35
CA HIS A 159 -5.11 14.53 -3.27
C HIS A 159 -4.43 14.95 -1.96
N ILE A 160 -3.22 14.46 -1.69
CA ILE A 160 -2.45 14.91 -0.53
C ILE A 160 -1.68 16.21 -0.80
N LYS A 161 -1.43 16.56 -2.07
CA LYS A 161 -0.61 17.70 -2.49
C LYS A 161 -0.92 19.01 -1.74
N PRO A 162 -2.18 19.44 -1.52
CA PRO A 162 -2.46 20.66 -0.76
C PRO A 162 -2.06 20.55 0.73
N LEU A 163 -2.15 19.36 1.31
CA LEU A 163 -1.79 19.10 2.70
C LEU A 163 -0.26 19.04 2.88
N LEU A 164 0.46 18.59 1.85
CA LEU A 164 1.92 18.50 1.86
C LEU A 164 2.63 19.84 2.07
N TYR A 165 1.99 20.96 1.68
CA TYR A 165 2.52 22.31 1.90
C TYR A 165 2.75 22.65 3.39
N TRP A 166 1.96 22.01 4.27
CA TRP A 166 1.97 22.25 5.71
C TRP A 166 2.73 21.19 6.51
N VAL A 167 3.44 20.29 5.83
CA VAL A 167 4.27 19.27 6.49
C VAL A 167 5.33 19.96 7.35
N TYR A 168 5.41 19.53 8.61
CA TYR A 168 6.28 20.11 9.65
C TYR A 168 6.06 21.61 9.91
N LYS A 169 4.89 22.16 9.59
CA LYS A 169 4.55 23.57 9.83
C LYS A 169 3.27 23.72 10.64
N THR A 170 3.18 24.85 11.34
CA THR A 170 1.93 25.36 11.90
C THR A 170 1.09 25.96 10.78
N VAL A 171 -0.19 25.60 10.69
CA VAL A 171 -1.14 26.23 9.78
C VAL A 171 -1.72 27.47 10.46
N PRO A 172 -1.55 28.69 9.92
CA PRO A 172 -2.14 29.89 10.50
C PRO A 172 -3.67 29.81 10.55
N ALA A 173 -4.29 30.39 11.59
CA ALA A 173 -5.76 30.40 11.78
C ALA A 173 -6.56 30.76 10.50
N LYS A 174 -6.12 31.79 9.76
CA LYS A 174 -6.74 32.21 8.49
C LYS A 174 -6.77 31.15 7.39
N ASN A 175 -5.89 30.15 7.47
CA ASN A 175 -5.76 29.05 6.52
C ASN A 175 -6.41 27.76 7.04
N ALA A 176 -6.82 27.72 8.32
CA ALA A 176 -7.35 26.52 8.95
C ALA A 176 -8.63 25.99 8.26
N PRO A 177 -9.64 26.82 7.91
CA PRO A 177 -10.83 26.32 7.20
C PRO A 177 -10.48 25.60 5.90
N LYS A 178 -9.59 26.20 5.09
CA LYS A 178 -9.13 25.63 3.82
C LYS A 178 -8.32 24.36 4.01
N PHE A 179 -7.48 24.31 5.05
CA PHE A 179 -6.76 23.09 5.40
C PHE A 179 -7.73 21.95 5.72
N PHE A 180 -8.76 22.22 6.53
CA PHE A 180 -9.77 21.22 6.88
C PHE A 180 -10.62 20.78 5.69
N GLU A 181 -10.89 21.65 4.71
CA GLU A 181 -11.54 21.27 3.44
C GLU A 181 -10.71 20.24 2.65
N HIS A 182 -9.39 20.45 2.57
CA HIS A 182 -8.48 19.49 1.94
C HIS A 182 -8.36 18.19 2.75
N LEU A 183 -8.37 18.31 4.08
CA LEU A 183 -8.35 17.14 4.95
C LEU A 183 -9.64 16.31 4.85
N ASP A 184 -10.80 16.95 4.70
CA ASP A 184 -12.10 16.27 4.48
C ASP A 184 -12.04 15.44 3.18
N THR A 185 -11.59 16.07 2.09
CA THR A 185 -11.40 15.39 0.80
C THR A 185 -10.45 14.20 0.92
N PHE A 186 -9.32 14.37 1.60
CA PHE A 186 -8.34 13.32 1.81
C PHE A 186 -8.90 12.17 2.67
N THR A 187 -9.47 12.48 3.84
CA THR A 187 -9.99 11.48 4.78
C THR A 187 -11.16 10.69 4.20
N PHE A 188 -12.04 11.34 3.42
CA PHE A 188 -13.08 10.65 2.66
C PHE A 188 -12.48 9.63 1.68
N PHE A 189 -11.43 10.00 0.96
CA PHE A 189 -10.86 9.13 -0.07
C PHE A 189 -10.09 7.93 0.49
N ILE A 190 -9.23 8.14 1.49
CA ILE A 190 -8.31 7.09 1.95
C ILE A 190 -9.04 5.91 2.59
N GLY A 191 -10.22 6.14 3.17
CA GLY A 191 -11.01 5.12 3.86
C GLY A 191 -11.34 3.92 2.98
N PHE A 192 -11.81 4.18 1.77
CA PHE A 192 -12.23 3.11 0.84
C PHE A 192 -11.04 2.36 0.22
N ASN A 193 -9.89 3.03 0.11
CA ASN A 193 -8.80 2.55 -0.75
C ASN A 193 -7.60 2.01 0.02
N TYR A 194 -7.23 2.63 1.16
CA TYR A 194 -5.94 2.40 1.82
C TYR A 194 -6.02 2.07 3.31
N LEU A 195 -7.22 2.12 3.89
CA LEU A 195 -7.47 1.87 5.32
C LEU A 195 -8.26 0.56 5.54
N ARG A 196 -8.07 -0.45 4.67
CA ARG A 196 -8.81 -1.73 4.78
C ARG A 196 -8.48 -2.51 6.06
N ASP A 197 -7.30 -2.28 6.61
CA ASP A 197 -6.76 -2.85 7.84
C ASP A 197 -7.00 -1.96 9.07
N VAL A 198 -7.77 -0.87 8.93
CA VAL A 198 -8.17 0.00 10.03
C VAL A 198 -9.66 -0.19 10.31
N ASN A 199 -10.05 -0.17 11.58
CA ASN A 199 -11.45 -0.23 11.95
C ASN A 199 -12.27 0.89 11.24
N GLN A 200 -13.32 0.49 10.52
CA GLN A 200 -14.14 1.42 9.74
C GLN A 200 -14.88 2.44 10.61
N ASN A 201 -15.26 2.08 11.83
CA ASN A 201 -15.89 2.98 12.78
C ASN A 201 -14.92 4.11 13.18
N LEU A 202 -13.64 3.81 13.39
CA LEU A 202 -12.62 4.84 13.64
C LEU A 202 -12.51 5.81 12.45
N HIS A 203 -12.46 5.27 11.23
CA HIS A 203 -12.39 6.08 10.01
C HIS A 203 -13.60 6.99 9.83
N PHE A 204 -14.82 6.47 9.92
CA PHE A 204 -16.02 7.28 9.76
C PHE A 204 -16.18 8.31 10.89
N GLY A 205 -15.74 7.98 12.10
CA GLY A 205 -15.66 8.92 13.22
C GLY A 205 -14.78 10.12 12.89
N ILE A 206 -13.54 9.88 12.46
CA ILE A 206 -12.58 10.94 12.09
C ILE A 206 -13.09 11.77 10.93
N ASN A 207 -13.58 11.14 9.87
CA ASN A 207 -14.14 11.85 8.71
C ASN A 207 -15.27 12.80 9.14
N SER A 208 -16.11 12.37 10.10
CA SER A 208 -17.19 13.20 10.63
C SER A 208 -16.67 14.35 11.50
N VAL A 209 -15.59 14.16 12.28
CA VAL A 209 -14.93 15.24 13.03
C VAL A 209 -14.33 16.28 12.09
N VAL A 210 -13.65 15.86 11.03
CA VAL A 210 -13.05 16.79 10.05
C VAL A 210 -14.12 17.68 9.42
N LYS A 211 -15.30 17.13 9.12
CA LYS A 211 -16.45 17.88 8.59
C LYS A 211 -17.00 18.95 9.54
N ILE A 212 -16.76 18.84 10.84
CA ILE A 212 -17.16 19.88 11.81
C ILE A 212 -16.37 21.17 11.56
N PHE A 213 -15.13 21.06 11.08
CA PHE A 213 -14.29 22.21 10.72
C PHE A 213 -14.56 22.76 9.31
N HIS A 214 -15.50 22.17 8.57
CA HIS A 214 -15.86 22.66 7.24
C HIS A 214 -16.67 23.96 7.39
N GLN A 215 -16.29 24.99 6.62
CA GLN A 215 -17.06 26.24 6.50
C GLN A 215 -17.73 26.29 5.12
N PRO A 216 -19.05 26.54 5.01
CA PRO A 216 -19.70 26.69 3.72
C PRO A 216 -19.10 27.86 2.90
N LEU A 217 -18.92 27.65 1.60
CA LEU A 217 -18.47 28.68 0.67
C LEU A 217 -19.42 29.89 0.68
N GLY A 218 -18.88 31.08 0.93
CA GLY A 218 -19.62 32.36 0.79
C GLY A 218 -19.68 33.25 2.06
N GLU A 219 -19.19 32.79 3.21
CA GLU A 219 -19.12 33.63 4.41
C GLU A 219 -17.96 34.64 4.33
N LYS A 220 -18.27 35.92 4.63
CA LYS A 220 -17.33 37.04 4.55
C LYS A 220 -16.30 37.07 5.69
N ASP A 221 -16.53 36.31 6.76
CA ASP A 221 -15.61 36.18 7.89
C ASP A 221 -15.13 34.72 8.03
N GLN A 222 -13.96 34.44 7.47
CA GLN A 222 -13.32 33.12 7.53
C GLN A 222 -12.68 32.83 8.90
N THR A 223 -12.80 33.75 9.88
CA THR A 223 -12.13 33.62 11.19
C THR A 223 -13.08 33.21 12.31
N ALA A 224 -14.36 33.54 12.21
CA ALA A 224 -15.37 33.10 13.17
C ALA A 224 -15.67 31.60 13.05
N PHE A 225 -15.85 30.92 14.19
CA PHE A 225 -16.29 29.52 14.22
C PHE A 225 -17.68 29.42 14.84
N ILE A 226 -18.68 29.20 14.00
CA ILE A 226 -20.09 29.15 14.40
C ILE A 226 -20.56 27.69 14.43
N VAL A 227 -21.11 27.25 15.56
CA VAL A 227 -21.71 25.92 15.72
C VAL A 227 -23.15 25.92 15.18
N ASP A 228 -23.30 25.53 13.92
CA ASP A 228 -24.58 25.36 13.24
C ASP A 228 -25.13 23.91 13.36
N ASP A 229 -26.32 23.67 12.81
CA ASP A 229 -26.96 22.35 12.85
C ASP A 229 -26.20 21.30 12.02
N TYR A 230 -25.48 21.71 10.97
CA TYR A 230 -24.64 20.80 10.19
C TYR A 230 -23.48 20.28 11.03
N LYS A 231 -22.80 21.15 11.77
CA LYS A 231 -21.70 20.77 12.68
C LYS A 231 -22.19 19.89 13.82
N LYS A 232 -23.35 20.22 14.43
CA LYS A 232 -23.99 19.37 15.45
C LYS A 232 -24.30 17.97 14.91
N LYS A 233 -24.91 17.89 13.72
CA LYS A 233 -25.23 16.61 13.08
C LYS A 233 -23.98 15.77 12.81
N ASN A 234 -22.91 16.36 12.27
CA ASN A 234 -21.67 15.64 12.03
C ASN A 234 -21.01 15.16 13.32
N PHE A 235 -21.10 15.94 14.41
CA PHE A 235 -20.63 15.47 15.71
C PHE A 235 -21.43 14.27 16.24
N LEU A 236 -22.76 14.27 16.11
CA LEU A 236 -23.59 13.12 16.50
C LEU A 236 -23.22 11.86 15.70
N ILE A 237 -22.94 12.02 14.41
CA ILE A 237 -22.46 10.93 13.55
C ILE A 237 -21.09 10.44 14.05
N ALA A 238 -20.16 11.36 14.31
CA ALA A 238 -18.83 11.04 14.84
C ALA A 238 -18.94 10.25 16.15
N LEU A 239 -19.76 10.72 17.08
CA LEU A 239 -20.01 10.08 18.37
C LEU A 239 -20.51 8.65 18.20
N SER A 240 -21.54 8.43 17.36
CA SER A 240 -22.06 7.08 17.07
C SER A 240 -20.99 6.12 16.56
N PHE A 241 -20.11 6.60 15.68
CA PHE A 241 -19.04 5.77 15.14
C PHE A 241 -17.94 5.50 16.17
N PHE A 242 -17.47 6.50 16.90
CA PHE A 242 -16.47 6.27 17.94
C PHE A 242 -16.97 5.37 19.07
N GLN A 243 -18.26 5.43 19.40
CA GLN A 243 -18.87 4.49 20.35
C GLN A 243 -18.76 3.04 19.89
N LYS A 244 -19.08 2.77 18.62
CA LYS A 244 -18.93 1.43 18.04
C LYS A 244 -17.47 1.01 18.01
N TYR A 245 -16.57 1.91 17.63
CA TYR A 245 -15.13 1.66 17.66
C TYR A 245 -14.64 1.26 19.05
N LEU A 246 -15.00 2.04 20.07
CA LEU A 246 -14.62 1.79 21.46
C LEU A 246 -15.17 0.44 21.96
N ALA A 247 -16.41 0.11 21.60
CA ALA A 247 -16.99 -1.20 21.90
C ALA A 247 -16.24 -2.35 21.21
N ASP A 248 -15.85 -2.18 19.94
CA ASP A 248 -15.11 -3.19 19.17
C ASP A 248 -13.75 -3.53 19.82
N ILE A 249 -13.08 -2.53 20.41
CA ILE A 249 -11.79 -2.71 21.09
C ILE A 249 -11.94 -3.09 22.58
N GLY A 250 -13.16 -3.39 23.04
CA GLY A 250 -13.44 -3.81 24.41
C GLY A 250 -13.36 -2.68 25.45
N SER A 251 -13.37 -1.42 25.02
CA SER A 251 -13.45 -0.28 25.92
C SER A 251 -14.90 -0.12 26.41
N SER A 252 -15.12 -0.34 27.70
CA SER A 252 -16.45 -0.32 28.35
C SER A 252 -16.99 1.11 28.61
N GLY A 253 -16.75 2.04 27.69
CA GLY A 253 -17.06 3.46 27.84
C GLY A 253 -18.56 3.77 27.70
N TYR A 254 -19.13 4.29 28.79
CA TYR A 254 -20.51 4.76 29.04
C TYR A 254 -20.96 5.97 28.17
N LEU A 255 -20.69 5.96 26.87
CA LEU A 255 -20.90 7.15 26.03
C LEU A 255 -22.37 7.41 25.65
N ILE A 256 -23.27 6.41 25.68
CA ILE A 256 -24.67 6.60 25.24
C ILE A 256 -25.61 6.97 26.40
N GLU A 257 -25.42 6.41 27.59
CA GLU A 257 -26.32 6.69 28.72
C GLU A 257 -26.06 8.05 29.39
N SER A 258 -24.92 8.70 29.11
CA SER A 258 -24.51 9.93 29.83
C SER A 258 -24.36 11.19 28.97
N LEU A 259 -24.39 11.08 27.64
CA LEU A 259 -24.42 12.23 26.71
C LEU A 259 -25.87 12.55 26.34
N ASP A 260 -26.64 12.96 27.35
CA ASP A 260 -27.90 13.66 27.13
C ASP A 260 -27.60 14.98 26.42
N PHE A 261 -27.71 14.96 25.08
CA PHE A 261 -27.43 16.12 24.23
C PHE A 261 -28.40 17.27 24.50
N ASP A 262 -29.56 16.98 25.11
CA ASP A 262 -30.55 17.99 25.49
C ASP A 262 -30.11 18.75 26.76
N ASN A 263 -29.23 18.15 27.58
CA ASN A 263 -28.77 18.71 28.86
C ASN A 263 -27.28 19.11 28.91
N ARG A 264 -26.47 18.83 27.88
CA ARG A 264 -25.05 19.22 27.81
C ARG A 264 -24.77 20.21 26.69
N THR A 265 -23.78 21.09 26.90
CA THR A 265 -23.33 21.94 25.79
C THR A 265 -22.56 21.11 24.76
N PHE A 266 -22.56 21.57 23.51
CA PHE A 266 -21.76 20.96 22.43
C PHE A 266 -20.28 20.80 22.82
N LYS A 267 -19.74 21.80 23.54
CA LYS A 267 -18.36 21.80 24.03
C LYS A 267 -18.10 20.69 25.04
N ASP A 268 -18.96 20.52 26.04
CA ASP A 268 -18.78 19.48 27.06
C ASP A 268 -18.81 18.07 26.44
N SER A 269 -19.62 17.90 25.40
CA SER A 269 -19.71 16.64 24.65
C SER A 269 -18.41 16.32 23.89
N VAL A 270 -17.79 17.33 23.25
CA VAL A 270 -16.48 17.18 22.60
C VAL A 270 -15.39 16.81 23.62
N GLU A 271 -15.38 17.48 24.78
CA GLU A 271 -14.39 17.20 25.84
C GLU A 271 -14.53 15.78 26.39
N CYS A 272 -15.75 15.27 26.58
CA CYS A 272 -15.98 13.88 27.01
C CYS A 272 -15.44 12.87 26.00
N LEU A 273 -15.76 13.05 24.70
CA LEU A 273 -15.29 12.16 23.64
C LEU A 273 -13.76 12.18 23.52
N PHE A 274 -13.14 13.35 23.67
CA PHE A 274 -11.68 13.48 23.70
C PHE A 274 -11.06 12.64 24.82
N VAL A 275 -11.58 12.71 26.05
CA VAL A 275 -11.06 11.96 27.20
C VAL A 275 -11.10 10.45 26.95
N GLU A 276 -12.22 9.94 26.43
CA GLU A 276 -12.41 8.51 26.15
C GLU A 276 -11.51 7.96 25.05
N LEU A 277 -11.34 8.72 23.96
CA LEU A 277 -10.44 8.31 22.88
C LEU A 277 -8.96 8.44 23.29
N ASN A 278 -8.63 9.46 24.09
CA ASN A 278 -7.26 9.65 24.57
C ASN A 278 -6.83 8.54 25.54
N SER A 279 -7.71 8.11 26.44
CA SER A 279 -7.43 6.97 27.33
C SER A 279 -7.19 5.68 26.54
N SER A 280 -7.99 5.45 25.50
CA SER A 280 -7.85 4.32 24.59
C SER A 280 -6.55 4.38 23.78
N ALA A 281 -6.17 5.56 23.29
CA ALA A 281 -4.91 5.77 22.56
C ALA A 281 -3.66 5.50 23.42
N LEU A 282 -3.71 5.85 24.70
CA LEU A 282 -2.64 5.56 25.67
C LEU A 282 -2.49 4.05 25.92
N ASN A 283 -3.61 3.31 25.97
CA ASN A 283 -3.58 1.86 26.16
C ASN A 283 -2.99 1.11 24.95
N LEU A 284 -3.07 1.68 23.75
CA LEU A 284 -2.56 1.12 22.50
C LEU A 284 -1.16 1.65 22.12
N SER A 285 -0.48 2.38 23.00
CA SER A 285 0.71 3.18 22.66
C SER A 285 1.92 2.39 22.16
N ASN A 286 1.98 1.08 22.46
CA ASN A 286 3.13 0.21 22.17
C ASN A 286 3.09 -0.43 20.78
N THR A 287 2.03 -0.21 20.00
CA THR A 287 1.87 -0.78 18.64
C THR A 287 1.93 0.30 17.58
N LEU A 288 2.88 0.18 16.64
CA LEU A 288 2.96 1.04 15.45
C LEU A 288 2.08 0.43 14.33
N SER A 289 0.78 0.72 14.36
CA SER A 289 -0.17 0.32 13.32
C SER A 289 -0.87 1.55 12.71
N LYS A 290 -1.42 1.41 11.50
CA LYS A 290 -2.24 2.46 10.88
C LYS A 290 -3.38 2.90 11.79
N GLU A 291 -4.00 1.95 12.49
CA GLU A 291 -5.09 2.21 13.42
C GLU A 291 -4.65 3.09 14.60
N VAL A 292 -3.50 2.81 15.22
CA VAL A 292 -3.00 3.61 16.36
C VAL A 292 -2.62 5.02 15.92
N VAL A 293 -1.95 5.17 14.78
CA VAL A 293 -1.62 6.49 14.22
C VAL A 293 -2.90 7.27 13.93
N PHE A 294 -3.92 6.60 13.37
CA PHE A 294 -5.18 7.26 13.05
C PHE A 294 -6.00 7.62 14.28
N LEU A 295 -5.98 6.80 15.34
CA LEU A 295 -6.58 7.13 16.62
C LEU A 295 -5.90 8.33 17.30
N ARG A 296 -4.57 8.40 17.28
CA ARG A 296 -3.83 9.58 17.77
C ARG A 296 -4.23 10.85 17.02
N PHE A 297 -4.34 10.74 15.69
CA PHE A 297 -4.83 11.84 14.86
C PHE A 297 -6.26 12.28 15.25
N ALA A 298 -7.17 11.34 15.51
CA ALA A 298 -8.52 11.64 15.99
C ALA A 298 -8.50 12.43 17.31
N VAL A 299 -7.68 12.00 18.26
CA VAL A 299 -7.50 12.65 19.57
C VAL A 299 -6.96 14.06 19.40
N ALA A 300 -5.98 14.26 18.51
CA ALA A 300 -5.40 15.56 18.22
C ALA A 300 -6.44 16.52 17.61
N LEU A 301 -7.28 16.04 16.69
CA LEU A 301 -8.38 16.80 16.09
C LEU A 301 -9.44 17.21 17.13
N LEU A 302 -9.86 16.29 18.00
CA LEU A 302 -10.86 16.59 19.05
C LEU A 302 -10.33 17.59 20.08
N ARG A 303 -9.06 17.47 20.47
CA ARG A 303 -8.39 18.47 21.32
C ARG A 303 -8.43 19.85 20.66
N HIS A 304 -8.08 19.94 19.37
CA HIS A 304 -8.12 21.19 18.63
C HIS A 304 -9.54 21.76 18.52
N LEU A 305 -10.54 20.90 18.29
CA LEU A 305 -11.95 21.30 18.25
C LEU A 305 -12.39 21.91 19.59
N GLY A 306 -12.00 21.31 20.71
CA GLY A 306 -12.28 21.84 22.04
C GLY A 306 -11.75 23.27 22.24
N GLU A 307 -10.53 23.55 21.76
CA GLU A 307 -9.94 24.89 21.84
C GLU A 307 -10.64 25.90 20.91
N VAL A 308 -10.95 25.49 19.68
CA VAL A 308 -11.72 26.31 18.73
C VAL A 308 -13.09 26.68 19.32
N LEU A 309 -13.77 25.75 19.97
CA LEU A 309 -15.05 26.00 20.64
C LEU A 309 -14.93 26.97 21.82
N LYS A 310 -13.86 26.88 22.61
CA LYS A 310 -13.59 27.82 23.71
C LYS A 310 -13.39 29.26 23.22
N LYS A 311 -12.81 29.44 22.04
CA LYS A 311 -12.51 30.76 21.46
C LYS A 311 -13.59 31.25 20.49
N SER A 312 -14.47 30.36 20.02
CA SER A 312 -15.46 30.64 18.97
C SER A 312 -14.86 31.22 17.69
N SER A 313 -13.62 30.84 17.39
CA SER A 313 -12.86 31.28 16.23
C SER A 313 -11.93 30.16 15.76
N TYR A 314 -11.64 30.09 14.47
CA TYR A 314 -10.60 29.20 13.99
C TYR A 314 -9.26 29.56 14.64
N LEU A 315 -8.51 28.52 15.02
CA LEU A 315 -7.19 28.66 15.63
C LEU A 315 -6.12 28.16 14.67
N SER A 316 -4.88 28.56 14.90
CA SER A 316 -3.76 27.97 14.19
C SER A 316 -3.67 26.48 14.51
N ILE A 317 -3.47 25.65 13.47
CA ILE A 317 -3.31 24.20 13.62
C ILE A 317 -1.85 23.96 13.95
N GLU A 318 -1.60 23.41 15.14
CA GLU A 318 -0.25 23.15 15.62
C GLU A 318 0.48 22.12 14.76
N GLN A 319 1.81 22.27 14.70
CA GLN A 319 2.68 21.32 14.02
C GLN A 319 2.48 19.87 14.49
N SER A 320 2.08 19.66 15.75
CA SER A 320 1.80 18.31 16.27
C SER A 320 0.70 17.59 15.46
N ILE A 321 -0.36 18.30 15.06
CA ILE A 321 -1.46 17.74 14.27
C ILE A 321 -1.03 17.46 12.84
N THR A 322 -0.24 18.37 12.23
CA THR A 322 0.28 18.15 10.87
C THR A 322 1.29 17.01 10.82
N ASN A 323 2.05 16.79 11.89
CA ASN A 323 2.95 15.64 12.04
C ASN A 323 2.21 14.30 12.17
N ASP A 324 1.09 14.25 12.90
CA ASP A 324 0.26 13.04 12.99
C ASP A 324 -0.37 12.69 11.63
N LEU A 325 -0.87 13.70 10.90
CA LEU A 325 -1.35 13.54 9.53
C LEU A 325 -0.24 13.04 8.60
N TYR A 326 0.95 13.62 8.70
CA TYR A 326 2.11 13.22 7.90
C TYR A 326 2.50 11.77 8.21
N SER A 327 2.49 11.36 9.47
CA SER A 327 2.77 9.98 9.88
C SER A 327 1.80 8.99 9.25
N LEU A 328 0.51 9.36 9.17
CA LEU A 328 -0.49 8.57 8.47
C LEU A 328 -0.22 8.48 6.95
N ILE A 329 0.08 9.62 6.31
CA ILE A 329 0.40 9.68 4.88
C ILE A 329 1.64 8.83 4.57
N ASN A 330 2.71 8.97 5.36
CA ASN A 330 3.94 8.23 5.17
C ASN A 330 3.71 6.72 5.33
N LEU A 331 2.93 6.31 6.33
CA LEU A 331 2.61 4.90 6.53
C LEU A 331 1.81 4.32 5.34
N ILE A 332 0.88 5.08 4.77
CA ILE A 332 0.18 4.69 3.53
C ILE A 332 1.17 4.59 2.36
N LEU A 333 2.07 5.56 2.18
CA LEU A 333 3.07 5.55 1.12
C LEU A 333 3.99 4.33 1.19
N ILE A 334 4.49 4.01 2.38
CA ILE A 334 5.38 2.87 2.61
C ILE A 334 4.63 1.57 2.36
N THR A 335 3.44 1.40 2.95
CA THR A 335 2.71 0.12 2.94
C THR A 335 2.02 -0.18 1.61
N GLU A 336 1.53 0.85 0.91
CA GLU A 336 0.73 0.66 -0.31
C GLU A 336 1.54 0.87 -1.60
N PHE A 337 2.59 1.70 -1.54
CA PHE A 337 3.36 2.12 -2.71
C PHE A 337 4.86 1.82 -2.61
N GLY A 338 5.39 1.46 -1.44
CA GLY A 338 6.81 1.22 -1.23
C GLY A 338 7.68 2.48 -1.38
N VAL A 339 7.09 3.65 -1.10
CA VAL A 339 7.76 4.96 -1.15
C VAL A 339 7.72 5.58 0.24
N GLU A 340 8.77 6.30 0.62
CA GLU A 340 8.86 6.98 1.91
C GLU A 340 8.88 8.50 1.70
N MET A 341 8.31 9.23 2.65
CA MET A 341 8.37 10.69 2.70
C MET A 341 9.70 11.15 3.33
N PRO A 342 10.19 12.36 3.00
CA PRO A 342 11.46 12.85 3.54
C PRO A 342 11.41 13.06 5.06
N ASP A 343 12.49 12.67 5.73
CA ASP A 343 12.70 12.87 7.16
C ASP A 343 12.65 14.37 7.52
N ASN A 344 12.27 14.71 8.76
CA ASN A 344 12.13 16.10 9.19
C ASN A 344 13.46 16.88 9.23
N LEU A 345 14.61 16.17 9.24
CA LEU A 345 15.94 16.74 9.15
C LEU A 345 16.41 16.95 7.70
N ASP A 346 15.72 16.36 6.71
CA ASP A 346 16.06 16.48 5.30
C ASP A 346 15.48 17.77 4.69
N THR A 347 16.15 18.88 4.99
CA THR A 347 15.66 20.22 4.62
C THR A 347 15.57 20.44 3.11
N ASP A 348 16.37 19.73 2.32
CA ASP A 348 16.38 19.90 0.87
C ASP A 348 15.16 19.22 0.24
N ASN A 349 14.89 17.96 0.59
CA ASN A 349 13.69 17.28 0.10
C ASN A 349 12.40 17.90 0.64
N ILE A 350 12.40 18.45 1.86
CA ILE A 350 11.26 19.23 2.37
C ILE A 350 11.02 20.47 1.51
N ARG A 351 12.06 21.22 1.14
CA ARG A 351 11.91 22.40 0.25
C ARG A 351 11.39 22.02 -1.13
N GLU A 352 11.82 20.90 -1.69
CA GLU A 352 11.27 20.38 -2.95
C GLU A 352 9.78 20.04 -2.81
N LEU A 353 9.39 19.39 -1.72
CA LEU A 353 8.00 19.06 -1.41
C LEU A 353 7.13 20.32 -1.26
N GLU A 354 7.67 21.35 -0.63
CA GLU A 354 7.04 22.67 -0.52
C GLU A 354 6.88 23.33 -1.88
N GLY A 355 7.93 23.33 -2.70
CA GLY A 355 7.89 23.85 -4.06
C GLY A 355 6.81 23.14 -4.88
N PHE A 356 6.78 21.80 -4.81
CA PHE A 356 5.78 20.97 -5.48
C PHE A 356 4.35 21.33 -5.05
N SER A 357 4.11 21.56 -3.76
CA SER A 357 2.77 21.79 -3.20
C SER A 357 2.32 23.27 -3.20
N SER A 358 3.26 24.21 -3.33
CA SER A 358 3.01 25.66 -3.19
C SER A 358 1.99 26.23 -4.17
N GLU A 359 2.10 25.88 -5.46
CA GLU A 359 1.18 26.36 -6.50
C GLU A 359 -0.24 25.89 -6.24
N VAL A 360 -0.42 24.61 -5.90
CA VAL A 360 -1.74 24.01 -5.66
C VAL A 360 -2.39 24.58 -4.41
N TRP A 361 -1.61 24.88 -3.38
CA TRP A 361 -2.12 25.60 -2.22
C TRP A 361 -2.51 27.05 -2.58
N ALA A 362 -1.71 27.75 -3.38
CA ALA A 362 -1.95 29.14 -3.78
C ALA A 362 -3.18 29.29 -4.69
N GLU A 363 -3.36 28.42 -5.67
CA GLU A 363 -4.51 28.41 -6.60
C GLU A 363 -5.85 28.21 -5.89
N ARG A 364 -5.84 27.48 -4.76
CA ARG A 364 -7.03 27.11 -4.00
C ARG A 364 -7.27 27.99 -2.76
N LYS A 365 -6.43 29.01 -2.56
CA LYS A 365 -6.54 29.97 -1.45
C LYS A 365 -7.56 31.09 -1.74
N ASN A 366 -7.86 31.32 -3.02
CA ASN A 366 -8.90 32.21 -3.52
C ASN A 366 -10.16 31.41 -3.82
#